data_AF-A0A8G1J5J8-F1
#
_entry.id   AF-A0A8G1J5J8-F1
#
_cell.length_a   1.000
_cell.length_b   1.000
_cell.length_c   1.000
_cell.angle_alpha   90.00
_cell.angle_beta   90.00
_cell.angle_gamma   90.00
#
_symmetry.space_group_name_H-M   'P 1'
#
loop_
_entity.id
_entity.type
_entity.pdbx_description
1 polymer ?
#
loop_
_entity_poly.entity_id
_entity_poly.type
_entity_poly.pdbx_seq_one_letter_code
_entity_poly.pdbx_strand_id
1 'polypeptide(L)'
;MNGTHYLATAWIGERLLRFTAIPYQARLRITFGGIGTQPEALGSVIGLDTDAPGLRVSAPLHVEWATIHSASIIAEAVSIWNEVRRDCDG
;
A
#
# COMPACT_ATOMS: atom_id res chain seq x y z
N MET A 1 -8.58 -13.70 14.13
CA MET A 1 -7.30 -13.90 13.43
C MET A 1 -6.93 -12.57 12.78
N ASN A 2 -5.92 -11.88 13.32
CA ASN A 2 -5.52 -10.53 12.92
C ASN A 2 -4.69 -10.59 11.62
N GLY A 3 -5.37 -10.63 10.48
CA GLY A 3 -4.73 -10.90 9.19
C GLY A 3 -4.33 -9.63 8.46
N THR A 4 -3.24 -8.97 8.83
CA THR A 4 -2.56 -8.02 7.93
C THR A 4 -1.06 -8.29 7.98
N HIS A 5 -0.48 -8.78 6.88
CA HIS A 5 0.93 -9.15 6.82
C HIS A 5 1.75 -7.97 6.33
N TYR A 6 2.69 -7.50 7.15
CA TYR A 6 3.63 -6.46 6.74
C TYR A 6 4.44 -6.96 5.55
N LEU A 7 4.50 -6.17 4.47
CA LEU A 7 5.31 -6.51 3.30
C LEU A 7 6.54 -5.61 3.21
N ALA A 8 6.32 -4.29 3.12
CA ALA A 8 7.40 -3.35 2.87
C ALA A 8 7.08 -1.94 3.36
N THR A 9 8.11 -1.09 3.40
CA THR A 9 7.98 0.37 3.48
C THR A 9 8.69 1.03 2.32
N ALA A 10 8.10 2.10 1.79
CA ALA A 10 8.70 2.89 0.72
C ALA A 10 8.50 4.39 0.96
N TRP A 11 9.46 5.19 0.54
CA TRP A 11 9.34 6.64 0.53
C TRP A 11 8.61 7.10 -0.73
N ILE A 12 7.49 7.79 -0.54
CA ILE A 12 6.76 8.45 -1.61
C ILE A 12 6.78 9.94 -1.32
N GLY A 13 7.42 10.72 -2.18
CA GLY A 13 7.70 12.13 -1.86
C GLY A 13 8.46 12.24 -0.54
N GLU A 14 7.96 13.08 0.36
CA GLU A 14 8.52 13.33 1.69
C GLU A 14 7.94 12.41 2.79
N ARG A 15 7.13 11.41 2.44
CA ARG A 15 6.43 10.56 3.42
C ARG A 15 6.80 9.10 3.29
N LEU A 16 7.08 8.47 4.42
CA LEU A 16 7.25 7.03 4.50
C LEU A 16 5.88 6.36 4.51
N LEU A 17 5.66 5.42 3.59
CA LEU A 17 4.45 4.59 3.54
C LEU A 17 4.79 3.16 3.92
N ARG A 18 3.89 2.51 4.64
CA ARG A 18 3.91 1.09 4.96
C ARG A 18 2.83 0.39 4.16
N PHE A 19 3.23 -0.71 3.52
CA PHE A 19 2.36 -1.56 2.71
C PHE A 19 2.15 -2.89 3.42
N THR A 20 0.88 -3.24 3.59
CA THR A 20 0.49 -4.43 4.34
C THR A 20 -0.52 -5.22 3.52
N ALA A 21 -0.23 -6.49 3.27
CA ALA A 21 -1.12 -7.39 2.55
C ALA A 21 -2.36 -7.71 3.38
N ILE A 22 -3.51 -7.73 2.71
CA ILE A 22 -4.75 -8.27 3.27
C ILE A 22 -4.89 -9.72 2.75
N PRO A 23 -4.93 -10.74 3.63
CA PRO A 23 -5.09 -12.13 3.23
C PRO A 23 -6.29 -12.34 2.33
N TYR A 24 -6.12 -13.18 1.32
CA TYR A 24 -7.15 -13.55 0.34
C TYR A 24 -7.72 -12.38 -0.47
N GLN A 25 -7.04 -11.23 -0.51
CA GLN A 25 -7.41 -10.09 -1.34
C GLN A 25 -6.18 -9.61 -2.12
N ALA A 26 -6.35 -9.32 -3.41
CA ALA A 26 -5.36 -8.63 -4.23
C ALA A 26 -5.32 -7.12 -3.88
N ARG A 27 -4.99 -6.86 -2.62
CA ARG A 27 -5.11 -5.55 -1.97
C ARG A 27 -3.98 -5.35 -0.98
N LEU A 28 -3.36 -4.17 -1.07
CA LEU A 28 -2.44 -3.66 -0.06
C LEU A 28 -3.09 -2.52 0.70
N ARG A 29 -3.11 -2.63 2.03
CA ARG A 29 -3.42 -1.51 2.92
C ARG A 29 -2.20 -0.63 3.03
N ILE A 30 -2.42 0.68 2.96
CA ILE A 30 -1.38 1.70 3.09
C ILE A 30 -1.60 2.49 4.37
N THR A 31 -0.55 2.60 5.16
CA THR A 31 -0.50 3.47 6.34
C THR A 31 0.74 4.35 6.28
N PHE A 32 0.70 5.54 6.85
CA PHE A 32 1.92 6.31 7.07
C PHE A 32 2.84 5.57 8.05
N GLY A 33 4.11 5.52 7.69
CA GLY A 33 5.17 4.93 8.49
C GLY A 33 5.77 5.97 9.42
N GLY A 34 6.06 5.56 10.66
CA GLY A 34 6.75 6.34 11.67
C GLY A 34 7.16 5.43 12.83
N ILE A 35 8.35 5.63 13.37
CA ILE A 35 8.78 4.92 14.58
C ILE A 35 8.07 5.56 15.77
N GLY A 36 7.28 4.78 16.51
CA GLY A 36 6.70 5.19 17.80
C GLY A 36 5.33 5.86 17.75
N THR A 37 4.74 6.09 16.57
CA THR A 37 3.36 6.58 16.42
C THR A 37 2.43 5.49 15.91
N GLN A 38 1.16 5.56 16.30
CA GLN A 38 0.14 4.67 15.74
C GLN A 38 0.03 4.94 14.23
N PRO A 39 0.20 3.90 13.37
CA PRO A 39 0.23 4.10 11.93
C PRO A 39 -1.13 4.63 11.44
N GLU A 40 -1.13 5.87 10.94
CA GLU A 40 -2.32 6.50 10.39
C GLU A 40 -2.64 5.88 9.03
N ALA A 41 -3.90 5.46 8.83
CA ALA A 41 -4.32 4.87 7.57
C ALA A 41 -4.36 5.94 6.47
N LEU A 42 -3.75 5.66 5.32
CA LEU A 42 -3.92 6.47 4.11
C LEU A 42 -5.07 5.92 3.27
N GLY A 43 -5.08 4.60 3.07
CA GLY A 43 -6.02 3.95 2.18
C GLY A 43 -5.60 2.55 1.78
N SER A 44 -5.89 2.17 0.54
CA SER A 44 -5.50 0.87 -0.02
C SER A 44 -5.33 0.92 -1.53
N VAL A 45 -4.40 0.14 -2.06
CA VAL A 45 -4.37 -0.21 -3.49
C VAL A 45 -5.11 -1.52 -3.69
N ILE A 46 -6.02 -1.55 -4.67
CA ILE A 46 -6.85 -2.70 -5.02
C ILE A 46 -6.62 -3.10 -6.48
N GLY A 47 -7.02 -4.32 -6.85
CA GLY A 47 -6.91 -4.83 -8.23
C GLY A 47 -5.47 -5.11 -8.64
N LEU A 48 -4.61 -5.49 -7.68
CA LEU A 48 -3.19 -5.80 -7.92
C LEU A 48 -2.96 -7.10 -8.71
N ASP A 49 -4.01 -7.89 -8.88
CA ASP A 49 -4.09 -9.07 -9.74
C ASP A 49 -4.65 -8.77 -11.14
N THR A 50 -4.91 -7.49 -11.44
CA THR A 50 -5.46 -7.03 -12.72
C THR A 50 -4.50 -6.06 -13.40
N ASP A 51 -4.75 -5.76 -14.68
CA ASP A 51 -4.00 -4.75 -15.44
C ASP A 51 -4.37 -3.30 -15.07
N ALA A 52 -5.31 -3.08 -14.15
CA ALA A 52 -5.82 -1.76 -13.77
C ALA A 52 -5.83 -1.54 -12.24
N PRO A 53 -4.66 -1.58 -11.56
CA PRO A 53 -4.59 -1.32 -10.13
C PRO A 53 -4.98 0.13 -9.79
N GLY A 54 -5.70 0.30 -8.67
CA GLY A 54 -6.26 1.59 -8.30
C GLY A 54 -6.08 1.94 -6.82
N LEU A 55 -5.78 3.20 -6.54
CA LEU A 55 -5.68 3.74 -5.18
C LEU A 55 -7.07 4.18 -4.66
N ARG A 56 -7.46 3.65 -3.51
CA ARG A 56 -8.63 4.05 -2.72
C ARG A 56 -8.14 4.76 -1.47
N VAL A 57 -8.27 6.09 -1.44
CA VAL A 57 -7.93 6.90 -0.26
C VAL A 57 -9.11 6.89 0.71
N SER A 58 -8.85 6.60 1.98
CA SER A 58 -9.88 6.59 3.04
C SER A 58 -9.65 7.65 4.11
N ALA A 59 -8.56 8.41 4.04
CA ALA A 59 -8.23 9.47 4.98
C ALA A 59 -8.43 10.84 4.33
N PRO A 60 -9.53 11.56 4.67
CA PRO A 60 -9.88 12.84 4.06
C PRO A 60 -8.75 13.87 4.12
N LEU A 61 -8.02 13.89 5.25
CA LEU A 61 -6.94 14.85 5.51
C LEU A 61 -5.74 14.70 4.56
N HIS A 62 -5.61 13.54 3.91
CA HIS A 62 -4.47 13.22 3.04
C HIS A 62 -4.90 13.01 1.58
N VAL A 63 -6.15 13.29 1.22
CA VAL A 63 -6.67 13.06 -0.15
C VAL A 63 -5.89 13.86 -1.18
N GLU A 64 -5.63 15.13 -0.91
CA GLU A 64 -4.90 16.00 -1.84
C GLU A 64 -3.49 15.44 -2.13
N TRP A 65 -2.72 15.19 -1.07
CA TRP A 65 -1.40 14.59 -1.17
C TRP A 65 -1.41 13.23 -1.86
N ALA A 66 -2.34 12.35 -1.47
CA ALA A 66 -2.47 11.01 -2.05
C ALA A 66 -2.86 11.05 -3.54
N THR A 67 -3.62 12.06 -3.95
CA THR A 67 -4.02 12.26 -5.35
C THR A 67 -2.81 12.68 -6.18
N ILE A 68 -2.01 13.64 -5.68
CA ILE A 68 -0.77 14.10 -6.32
C ILE A 68 0.21 12.93 -6.51
N HIS A 69 0.36 12.08 -5.49
CA HIS A 69 1.31 10.96 -5.52
C HIS A 69 0.69 9.62 -5.94
N SER A 70 -0.56 9.61 -6.44
CA SER A 70 -1.33 8.39 -6.70
C SER A 70 -0.61 7.40 -7.62
N ALA A 71 -0.04 7.89 -8.72
CA ALA A 71 0.72 7.07 -9.67
C ALA A 71 1.93 6.38 -9.02
N SER A 72 2.71 7.12 -8.22
CA SER A 72 3.87 6.58 -7.50
C SER A 72 3.45 5.54 -6.46
N ILE A 73 2.37 5.79 -5.72
CA ILE A 73 1.83 4.85 -4.74
C ILE A 73 1.39 3.55 -5.40
N ILE A 74 0.69 3.64 -6.54
CA ILE A 74 0.22 2.46 -7.29
C ILE A 74 1.40 1.68 -7.86
N ALA A 75 2.36 2.35 -8.50
CA ALA A 75 3.54 1.70 -9.07
C ALA A 75 4.33 0.92 -8.00
N GLU A 76 4.54 1.53 -6.84
CA GLU A 76 5.24 0.90 -5.73
C GLU A 76 4.46 -0.31 -5.17
N ALA A 77 3.14 -0.18 -5.00
CA ALA A 77 2.29 -1.27 -4.55
C ALA A 77 2.31 -2.47 -5.51
N VAL A 78 2.32 -2.22 -6.82
CA VAL A 78 2.46 -3.26 -7.85
C VAL A 78 3.82 -3.94 -7.78
N SER A 79 4.90 -3.16 -7.60
CA SER A 79 6.24 -3.70 -7.44
C SER A 79 6.33 -4.66 -6.25
N ILE A 80 5.89 -4.20 -5.07
CA ILE A 80 5.87 -5.00 -3.83
C ILE A 80 5.02 -6.27 -4.00
N TRP A 81 3.85 -6.14 -4.62
CA TRP A 81 2.95 -7.28 -4.84
C TRP A 81 3.58 -8.35 -5.75
N ASN A 82 4.25 -7.93 -6.82
CA ASN A 82 4.94 -8.84 -7.73
C ASN A 82 6.14 -9.55 -7.09
N GLU A 83 6.88 -8.85 -6.23
CA GLU A 83 7.99 -9.43 -5.47
C GLU A 83 7.50 -10.55 -4.55
N VAL A 84 6.47 -10.28 -3.75
CA VAL A 84 5.90 -11.27 -2.82
C VAL A 84 5.30 -12.46 -3.53
N ARG A 85 4.66 -12.26 -4.70
CA ARG A 85 4.14 -13.38 -5.50
C ARG A 85 5.24 -14.27 -6.05
N ARG A 86 6.35 -13.69 -6.51
CA ARG A 86 7.50 -14.47 -7.02
C ARG A 86 8.10 -15.36 -5.94
N ASP A 87 8.14 -14.89 -4.69
CA ASP A 87 8.63 -15.68 -3.56
C ASP A 87 7.70 -16.84 -3.16
N CYS A 88 6.41 -16.80 -3.53
CA CYS A 88 5.46 -17.89 -3.25
C CYS A 88 5.42 -18.99 -4.32
N ASP A 89 5.90 -18.72 -5.54
CA ASP A 89 5.88 -19.67 -6.66
C ASP A 89 7.21 -20.46 -6.79
N GLY A 90 8.12 -20.35 -5.81
CA GLY A 90 9.46 -20.97 -5.79
C GLY A 90 9.62 -22.17 -4.86
#